data_AF-A0A1G0I0A1-F1
#
_entry.id   AF-A0A1G0I0A1-F1
#
_cell.length_a   1.000
_cell.length_b   1.000
_cell.length_c   1.000
_cell.angle_alpha   90.00
_cell.angle_beta   90.00
_cell.angle_gamma   90.00
#
_symmetry.space_group_name_H-M   'P 1'
#
loop_
_entity.id
_entity.type
_entity.pdbx_description
1 polymer ?
#
loop_
_entity_poly.entity_id
_entity_poly.type
_entity_poly.pdbx_seq_one_letter_code
_entity_poly.pdbx_strand_id
1 'polypeptide(L)'
;MLAILASGTAQADITRSCSASVDVFVSDKKPNPWMNLATIEGRGSCKNKLNANDCRQRARAEIDRCRADMWAGRHSNAIPASCNNLVEGSSRSGAKLQYDGIFLIAQPQRLTARGAYAVCCKLRPNADKLVITFEGRINGDQKCAATKIGPDKFQEEYGYPKYDMNCAEWRKQGICG
;
A
#
# COMPACT_ATOMS: atom_id res chain seq x y z
N MET A 1 12.77 -13.76 57.75
CA MET A 1 12.74 -12.73 56.68
C MET A 1 12.23 -13.39 55.41
N LEU A 2 11.00 -13.08 55.00
CA LEU A 2 10.39 -13.62 53.78
C LEU A 2 10.75 -12.68 52.61
N ALA A 3 11.56 -13.16 51.67
CA ALA A 3 11.89 -12.41 50.46
C ALA A 3 10.70 -12.47 49.49
N ILE A 4 10.00 -11.35 49.34
CA ILE A 4 8.96 -11.18 48.32
C ILE A 4 9.71 -10.99 46.98
N LEU A 5 9.76 -12.05 46.18
CA LEU A 5 10.17 -11.97 44.79
C LEU A 5 9.08 -11.20 44.03
N ALA A 6 9.33 -9.92 43.75
CA ALA A 6 8.51 -9.15 42.84
C ALA A 6 8.69 -9.73 41.43
N SER A 7 7.77 -10.59 41.01
CA SER A 7 7.63 -11.08 39.64
C SER A 7 7.26 -9.90 38.74
N GLY A 8 8.24 -9.09 38.35
CA GLY A 8 8.06 -8.09 37.31
C GLY A 8 7.63 -8.81 36.03
N THR A 9 6.38 -8.62 35.62
CA THR A 9 5.92 -9.15 34.34
C THR A 9 6.78 -8.50 33.27
N ALA A 10 7.65 -9.28 32.65
CA ALA A 10 8.34 -8.86 31.43
C ALA A 10 7.25 -8.50 30.42
N GLN A 11 7.03 -7.20 30.22
CA GLN A 11 6.03 -6.75 29.26
C GLN A 11 6.53 -7.18 27.89
N ALA A 12 5.80 -8.11 27.28
CA ALA A 12 6.15 -8.61 25.96
C ALA A 12 6.06 -7.48 24.93
N ASP A 13 7.06 -7.43 24.05
CA ASP A 13 7.02 -6.62 22.84
C ASP A 13 5.74 -6.94 22.06
N ILE A 14 5.09 -5.90 21.54
CA ILE A 14 3.91 -6.04 20.70
C ILE A 14 4.18 -5.47 19.31
N THR A 15 3.34 -5.89 18.37
CA THR A 15 3.28 -5.33 17.02
C THR A 15 1.90 -4.76 16.76
N ARG A 16 1.85 -3.64 16.04
CA ARG A 16 0.62 -3.11 15.44
C ARG A 16 0.83 -2.92 13.95
N SER A 17 -0.25 -3.04 13.20
CA SER A 17 -0.25 -2.87 11.76
C SER A 17 -1.08 -1.66 11.33
N CYS A 18 -0.72 -1.15 10.16
CA CYS A 18 -1.53 -0.25 9.36
C CYS A 18 -1.62 -0.86 7.94
N SER A 19 -2.60 -0.46 7.15
CA SER A 19 -2.71 -0.89 5.75
C SER A 19 -2.80 0.30 4.83
N ALA A 20 -2.36 0.13 3.59
CA ALA A 20 -2.59 1.09 2.52
C ALA A 20 -3.09 0.42 1.25
N SER A 21 -3.97 1.09 0.50
CA SER A 21 -4.32 0.73 -0.87
C SER A 21 -3.54 1.59 -1.85
N VAL A 22 -3.22 1.05 -3.02
CA VAL A 22 -2.79 1.81 -4.20
C VAL A 22 -3.80 1.54 -5.30
N ASP A 23 -4.42 2.60 -5.78
CA ASP A 23 -5.54 2.56 -6.70
C ASP A 23 -5.21 3.40 -7.94
N VAL A 24 -5.81 3.07 -9.07
CA VAL A 24 -5.74 3.90 -10.29
C VAL A 24 -7.11 4.43 -10.64
N PHE A 25 -7.18 5.72 -10.97
CA PHE A 25 -8.40 6.44 -11.34
C PHE A 25 -8.29 6.98 -12.76
N VAL A 26 -9.40 6.97 -13.49
CA VAL A 26 -9.52 7.66 -14.77
C VAL A 26 -10.10 9.06 -14.53
N SER A 27 -9.36 10.11 -14.90
CA SER A 27 -9.68 11.50 -14.52
C SER A 27 -10.70 12.22 -15.42
N ASP A 28 -11.45 11.50 -16.25
CA ASP A 28 -12.20 12.12 -17.36
C ASP A 28 -13.73 12.19 -17.16
N LYS A 29 -14.32 11.50 -16.18
CA LYS A 29 -15.76 11.60 -15.82
C LYS A 29 -16.02 11.27 -14.36
N LYS A 30 -17.01 11.92 -13.73
CA LYS A 30 -17.49 11.61 -12.37
C LYS A 30 -18.69 10.64 -12.40
N PRO A 31 -18.78 9.64 -11.49
CA PRO A 31 -17.73 9.22 -10.56
C PRO A 31 -16.55 8.59 -11.32
N ASN A 32 -15.31 8.91 -10.91
CA ASN A 32 -14.11 8.43 -11.58
C ASN A 32 -14.04 6.90 -11.45
N PRO A 33 -14.08 6.15 -12.56
CA PRO A 33 -13.85 4.71 -12.52
C PRO A 33 -12.47 4.44 -11.92
N TRP A 34 -12.38 3.43 -11.05
CA TRP A 34 -11.15 3.10 -10.36
C TRP A 34 -10.96 1.59 -10.19
N MET A 35 -9.72 1.19 -9.91
CA MET A 35 -9.36 -0.19 -9.62
C MET A 35 -8.22 -0.23 -8.61
N ASN A 36 -8.29 -1.16 -7.65
CA ASN A 36 -7.17 -1.44 -6.77
C ASN A 36 -6.06 -2.15 -7.54
N LEU A 37 -4.82 -1.69 -7.36
CA LEU A 37 -3.64 -2.27 -8.00
C LEU A 37 -2.76 -3.02 -7.00
N ALA A 38 -2.74 -2.55 -5.76
CA ALA A 38 -1.93 -3.14 -4.71
C ALA A 38 -2.45 -2.78 -3.32
N THR A 39 -2.00 -3.57 -2.35
CA THR A 39 -2.10 -3.29 -0.92
C THR A 39 -0.71 -3.30 -0.30
N ILE A 40 -0.51 -2.46 0.71
CA ILE A 40 0.71 -2.43 1.52
C ILE A 40 0.31 -2.67 2.96
N GLU A 41 0.85 -3.72 3.57
CA GLU A 41 0.78 -3.91 5.01
C GLU A 41 2.04 -3.33 5.64
N GLY A 42 1.90 -2.42 6.60
CA GLY A 42 3.01 -1.99 7.46
C GLY A 42 2.87 -2.58 8.85
N ARG A 43 3.96 -3.03 9.46
CA ARG A 43 4.01 -3.39 10.88
C ARG A 43 5.07 -2.58 11.60
N GLY A 44 4.76 -2.20 12.83
CA GLY A 44 5.68 -1.53 13.74
C GLY A 44 5.68 -2.21 15.09
N SER A 45 6.87 -2.38 15.67
CA SER A 45 7.06 -3.00 16.98
C SER A 45 7.42 -1.99 18.07
N CYS A 46 7.00 -2.29 19.29
CA CYS A 46 7.22 -1.48 20.47
C CYS A 46 7.16 -2.33 21.74
N LYS A 47 7.76 -1.82 22.82
CA LYS A 47 8.08 -2.60 24.03
C LYS A 47 6.87 -3.16 24.78
N ASN A 48 5.72 -2.51 24.70
CA ASN A 48 4.53 -2.91 25.45
C ASN A 48 3.25 -2.28 24.87
N LYS A 49 2.10 -2.70 25.40
CA LYS A 49 0.77 -2.21 24.97
C LYS A 49 0.54 -0.71 25.21
N LEU A 50 1.24 -0.08 26.17
CA LEU A 50 1.10 1.36 26.43
C LEU A 50 1.63 2.19 25.24
N ASN A 51 2.57 1.62 24.48
CA ASN A 51 3.17 2.24 23.30
C ASN A 51 2.49 1.83 21.99
N ALA A 52 1.26 1.32 22.02
CA ALA A 52 0.55 0.86 20.81
C ALA A 52 0.45 1.94 19.72
N ASN A 53 0.34 3.21 20.12
CA ASN A 53 0.34 4.34 19.21
C ASN A 53 1.71 4.56 18.54
N ASP A 54 2.82 4.29 19.22
CA ASP A 54 4.17 4.36 18.63
C ASP A 54 4.41 3.20 17.67
N CYS A 55 3.92 1.99 18.02
CA CYS A 55 3.89 0.85 17.09
C CYS A 55 3.18 1.24 15.77
N ARG A 56 2.03 1.92 15.83
CA ARG A 56 1.27 2.35 14.65
C ARG A 56 1.99 3.45 13.87
N GLN A 57 2.63 4.41 14.53
CA GLN A 57 3.47 5.41 13.86
C GLN A 57 4.63 4.77 13.09
N ARG A 58 5.28 3.76 13.68
CA ARG A 58 6.34 2.99 13.01
C ARG A 58 5.79 2.20 11.82
N ALA A 59 4.65 1.52 11.98
CA ALA A 59 3.97 0.83 10.89
C ALA A 59 3.65 1.78 9.73
N ARG A 60 3.14 2.98 10.04
CA ARG A 60 2.88 4.05 9.08
C ARG A 60 4.16 4.50 8.37
N ALA A 61 5.25 4.72 9.10
CA ALA A 61 6.53 5.10 8.49
C ALA A 61 7.06 4.06 7.49
N GLU A 62 6.88 2.76 7.78
CA GLU A 62 7.24 1.69 6.84
C GLU A 62 6.37 1.70 5.58
N ILE A 63 5.06 1.98 5.71
CA ILE A 63 4.17 2.19 4.56
C ILE A 63 4.64 3.37 3.73
N ASP A 64 4.91 4.52 4.36
CA ASP A 64 5.31 5.73 3.66
C ASP A 64 6.61 5.52 2.88
N ARG A 65 7.59 4.81 3.47
CA ARG A 65 8.85 4.44 2.81
C ARG A 65 8.61 3.49 1.63
N CYS A 66 7.89 2.39 1.83
CA CYS A 66 7.57 1.46 0.75
C CYS A 66 6.84 2.16 -0.41
N ARG A 67 5.86 3.01 -0.08
CA ARG A 67 5.09 3.77 -1.06
C ARG A 67 5.98 4.67 -1.91
N ALA A 68 6.87 5.43 -1.27
CA ALA A 68 7.79 6.33 -1.96
C ALA A 68 8.72 5.56 -2.91
N ASP A 69 9.31 4.46 -2.44
CA ASP A 69 10.21 3.62 -3.24
C ASP A 69 9.48 2.90 -4.38
N MET A 70 8.24 2.44 -4.15
CA MET A 70 7.39 1.84 -5.18
C MET A 70 7.08 2.85 -6.29
N TRP A 71 6.78 4.10 -5.95
CA TRP A 71 6.56 5.14 -6.95
C TRP A 71 7.83 5.54 -7.70
N ALA A 72 8.97 5.62 -7.00
CA ALA A 72 10.26 5.84 -7.63
C ALA A 72 10.59 4.70 -8.62
N GLY A 73 10.32 3.46 -8.22
CA GLY A 73 10.50 2.25 -9.01
C GLY A 73 9.32 1.87 -9.90
N ARG A 74 8.35 2.75 -10.17
CA ARG A 74 7.06 2.41 -10.82
C ARG A 74 7.15 1.73 -12.20
N HIS A 75 8.30 1.86 -12.87
CA HIS A 75 8.59 1.22 -14.17
C HIS A 75 9.41 -0.08 -14.06
N SER A 76 9.83 -0.45 -12.86
CA SER A 76 10.60 -1.65 -12.54
C SER A 76 9.69 -2.81 -12.16
N ASN A 77 10.07 -4.02 -12.57
CA ASN A 77 9.39 -5.26 -12.19
C ASN A 77 9.80 -5.77 -10.81
N ALA A 78 10.84 -5.18 -10.21
CA ALA A 78 11.28 -5.56 -8.87
C ALA A 78 10.42 -4.87 -7.81
N ILE A 79 9.98 -5.64 -6.81
CA ILE A 79 9.41 -5.08 -5.59
C ILE A 79 10.57 -4.42 -4.81
N PRO A 80 10.47 -3.13 -4.43
CA PRO A 80 11.50 -2.48 -3.63
C PRO A 80 11.76 -3.22 -2.33
N ALA A 81 13.02 -3.22 -1.85
CA ALA A 81 13.38 -3.90 -0.60
C ALA A 81 12.58 -3.37 0.61
N SER A 82 12.23 -2.08 0.63
CA SER A 82 11.37 -1.46 1.63
C SER A 82 9.93 -2.00 1.64
N CYS A 83 9.50 -2.63 0.55
CA CYS A 83 8.18 -3.21 0.37
C CYS A 83 8.15 -4.73 0.57
N ASN A 84 9.27 -5.37 0.92
CA ASN A 84 9.35 -6.82 1.12
C ASN A 84 10.26 -7.20 2.30
N ASN A 85 10.43 -6.30 3.26
CA ASN A 85 11.24 -6.55 4.45
C ASN A 85 10.41 -7.07 5.64
N LEU A 86 9.08 -7.16 5.49
CA LEU A 86 8.22 -7.76 6.50
C LEU A 86 8.28 -9.28 6.43
N VAL A 87 8.92 -9.89 7.42
CA VAL A 87 9.01 -11.34 7.58
C VAL A 87 7.88 -11.82 8.49
N GLU A 88 7.15 -12.84 8.05
CA GLU A 88 6.07 -13.45 8.84
C GLU A 88 6.60 -14.03 10.16
N GLY A 89 5.89 -13.79 11.27
CA GLY A 89 6.31 -14.20 12.61
C GLY A 89 7.42 -13.34 13.25
N SER A 90 7.95 -12.34 12.55
CA SER A 90 8.98 -11.43 13.09
C SER A 90 8.37 -10.31 13.95
N SER A 91 9.07 -9.94 15.02
CA SER A 91 8.80 -8.74 15.82
C SER A 91 9.46 -7.48 15.24
N ARG A 92 10.05 -7.54 14.05
CA ARG A 92 10.67 -6.38 13.39
C ARG A 92 9.63 -5.55 12.65
N SER A 93 9.84 -4.23 12.64
CA SER A 93 9.09 -3.33 11.77
C SER A 93 9.41 -3.61 10.30
N GLY A 94 8.44 -3.42 9.43
CA GLY A 94 8.62 -3.55 7.98
C GLY A 94 7.32 -3.36 7.21
N ALA A 95 7.39 -3.44 5.90
CA ALA A 95 6.24 -3.45 5.01
C ALA A 95 6.24 -4.62 4.03
N LYS A 96 5.04 -5.02 3.60
CA LYS A 96 4.78 -6.04 2.58
C LYS A 96 3.83 -5.45 1.55
N LEU A 97 4.32 -5.27 0.32
CA LEU A 97 3.50 -4.96 -0.84
C LEU A 97 2.94 -6.26 -1.41
N GLN A 98 1.65 -6.26 -1.68
CA GLN A 98 0.96 -7.31 -2.40
C GLN A 98 0.21 -6.66 -3.55
N TYR A 99 0.55 -7.06 -4.76
CA TYR A 99 -0.22 -6.61 -5.90
C TYR A 99 -1.55 -7.35 -5.98
N ASP A 100 -2.61 -6.62 -6.33
CA ASP A 100 -3.95 -7.19 -6.48
C ASP A 100 -4.09 -7.90 -7.84
N GLY A 101 -4.94 -8.93 -7.88
CA GLY A 101 -5.26 -9.74 -9.06
C GLY A 101 -4.25 -10.84 -9.44
N ILE A 102 -4.77 -11.93 -10.00
CA ILE A 102 -3.98 -13.00 -10.64
C ILE A 102 -3.77 -12.61 -12.11
N PHE A 103 -2.53 -12.29 -12.49
CA PHE A 103 -2.15 -12.10 -13.88
C PHE A 103 -1.66 -13.45 -14.40
N LEU A 104 -2.50 -14.13 -15.19
CA LEU A 104 -2.23 -15.48 -15.72
C LEU A 104 -1.05 -15.53 -16.70
N ILE A 105 -0.59 -14.36 -17.16
CA ILE A 105 0.59 -14.19 -17.98
C ILE A 105 1.61 -13.45 -17.10
N ALA A 106 2.91 -13.73 -17.27
CA ALA A 106 4.03 -13.02 -16.65
C ALA A 106 4.06 -11.54 -17.09
N GLN A 107 3.01 -10.80 -16.76
CA GLN A 107 2.87 -9.40 -17.01
C GLN A 107 3.86 -8.68 -16.09
N PRO A 108 4.46 -7.58 -16.56
CA PRO A 108 5.38 -6.79 -15.78
C PRO A 108 4.75 -6.45 -14.42
N GLN A 109 5.37 -6.90 -13.31
CA GLN A 109 4.91 -6.59 -11.96
C GLN A 109 5.01 -5.09 -11.64
N ARG A 110 5.53 -4.27 -12.56
CA ARG A 110 5.65 -2.82 -12.41
C ARG A 110 4.28 -2.12 -12.32
N LEU A 111 4.21 -1.14 -11.41
CA LEU A 111 2.99 -0.38 -11.11
C LEU A 111 2.36 0.26 -12.36
N THR A 112 3.16 0.81 -13.27
CA THR A 112 2.61 1.47 -14.47
C THR A 112 1.98 0.50 -15.46
N ALA A 113 2.48 -0.73 -15.59
CA ALA A 113 1.89 -1.73 -16.47
C ALA A 113 0.56 -2.25 -15.89
N ARG A 114 0.51 -2.46 -14.57
CA ARG A 114 -0.73 -2.81 -13.86
C ARG A 114 -1.78 -1.71 -14.00
N GLY A 115 -1.38 -0.44 -13.84
CA GLY A 115 -2.24 0.71 -14.11
C GLY A 115 -2.71 0.78 -15.57
N ALA A 116 -1.81 0.52 -16.53
CA ALA A 116 -2.16 0.48 -17.95
C ALA A 116 -3.15 -0.66 -18.25
N TYR A 117 -2.97 -1.85 -17.71
CA TYR A 117 -3.92 -2.95 -17.86
C TYR A 117 -5.29 -2.59 -17.29
N ALA A 118 -5.33 -2.15 -16.03
CA ALA A 118 -6.57 -1.77 -15.36
C ALA A 118 -7.32 -0.71 -16.16
N VAL A 119 -6.64 0.32 -16.63
CA VAL A 119 -7.27 1.43 -17.35
C VAL A 119 -7.61 1.05 -18.79
N CYS A 120 -6.64 0.58 -19.57
CA CYS A 120 -6.78 0.37 -21.01
C CYS A 120 -7.49 -0.92 -21.39
N CYS A 121 -7.60 -1.90 -20.50
CA CYS A 121 -8.27 -3.17 -20.78
C CYS A 121 -9.58 -3.35 -20.02
N LYS A 122 -9.68 -2.80 -18.80
CA LYS A 122 -10.86 -3.01 -17.93
C LYS A 122 -11.75 -1.78 -17.86
N LEU A 123 -11.20 -0.64 -17.45
CA LEU A 123 -12.01 0.56 -17.20
C LEU A 123 -12.40 1.27 -18.51
N ARG A 124 -11.50 1.36 -19.49
CA ARG A 124 -11.64 2.14 -20.72
C ARG A 124 -11.06 1.44 -21.95
N PRO A 125 -11.62 0.28 -22.35
CA PRO A 125 -11.11 -0.53 -23.47
C PRO A 125 -11.07 0.17 -24.83
N ASN A 126 -11.91 1.20 -25.02
CA ASN A 126 -12.06 1.91 -26.30
C ASN A 126 -11.35 3.26 -26.35
N ALA A 127 -10.64 3.66 -25.28
CA ALA A 127 -9.93 4.93 -25.28
C ALA A 127 -8.53 4.79 -25.90
N ASP A 128 -8.10 5.83 -26.63
CA ASP A 128 -6.75 5.87 -27.20
C ASP A 128 -5.76 6.58 -26.28
N LYS A 129 -6.17 7.72 -25.70
CA LYS A 129 -5.38 8.49 -24.74
C LYS A 129 -6.25 8.93 -23.57
N LEU A 130 -5.69 8.87 -22.37
CA LEU A 130 -6.35 9.22 -21.12
C LEU A 130 -5.35 9.86 -20.17
N VAL A 131 -5.85 10.68 -19.24
CA VAL A 131 -5.09 11.08 -18.05
C VAL A 131 -5.57 10.21 -16.89
N ILE A 132 -4.63 9.60 -16.19
CA ILE A 132 -4.91 8.79 -15.01
C ILE A 132 -4.23 9.40 -13.79
N THR A 133 -4.76 9.12 -12.61
CA THR A 133 -4.08 9.36 -11.34
C THR A 133 -3.88 8.04 -10.64
N PHE A 134 -2.71 7.88 -10.03
CA PHE A 134 -2.51 6.88 -8.99
C PHE A 134 -2.79 7.59 -7.67
N GLU A 135 -3.61 6.98 -6.85
CA GLU A 135 -3.97 7.49 -5.53
C GLU A 135 -4.03 6.31 -4.56
N GLY A 136 -4.33 6.58 -3.31
CA GLY A 136 -4.49 5.52 -2.33
C GLY A 136 -4.90 6.05 -0.98
N ARG A 137 -5.14 5.11 -0.07
CA ARG A 137 -5.59 5.44 1.28
C ARG A 137 -4.82 4.61 2.28
N ILE A 138 -4.36 5.24 3.34
CA ILE A 138 -3.84 4.56 4.52
C ILE A 138 -4.97 4.42 5.52
N ASN A 139 -5.17 3.21 6.04
CA ASN A 139 -6.21 2.86 6.97
C ASN A 139 -5.63 2.20 8.23
N GLY A 140 -6.35 2.36 9.35
CA GLY A 140 -6.08 1.65 10.59
C GLY A 140 -6.67 2.36 11.79
N ASP A 141 -6.09 2.10 12.96
CA ASP A 141 -6.46 2.78 14.20
C ASP A 141 -5.80 4.17 14.28
N GLN A 142 -6.03 4.86 15.40
CA GLN A 142 -5.35 6.10 15.75
C GLN A 142 -3.83 5.98 15.53
N LYS A 143 -3.23 6.98 14.87
CA LYS A 143 -1.82 7.05 14.44
C LYS A 143 -1.41 6.24 13.20
N CYS A 144 -2.29 5.43 12.62
CA CYS A 144 -2.09 4.98 11.23
C CYS A 144 -2.37 6.12 10.24
N ALA A 145 -3.32 6.99 10.57
CA ALA A 145 -3.77 8.09 9.72
C ALA A 145 -4.25 9.28 10.57
N ALA A 146 -4.30 10.46 9.95
CA ALA A 146 -4.68 11.70 10.62
C ALA A 146 -6.21 11.86 10.82
N THR A 147 -7.05 11.42 9.88
CA THR A 147 -8.49 11.71 9.88
C THR A 147 -9.30 10.55 10.45
N LYS A 148 -10.13 10.81 11.46
CA LYS A 148 -11.06 9.82 12.03
C LYS A 148 -12.30 9.70 11.14
N ILE A 149 -12.62 8.49 10.68
CA ILE A 149 -13.75 8.19 9.78
C ILE A 149 -14.81 7.26 10.41
N GLY A 150 -14.58 6.80 11.64
CA GLY A 150 -15.51 5.96 12.40
C GLY A 150 -15.05 5.83 13.86
N PRO A 151 -15.76 5.06 14.70
CA PRO A 151 -15.45 4.94 16.13
C PRO A 151 -13.99 4.62 16.42
N ASP A 152 -13.43 3.65 15.69
CA ASP A 152 -12.05 3.16 15.82
C ASP A 152 -11.34 3.07 14.47
N LYS A 153 -11.71 3.92 13.51
CA LYS A 153 -11.13 3.91 12.16
C LYS A 153 -10.61 5.27 11.77
N PHE A 154 -9.37 5.28 11.30
CA PHE A 154 -8.67 6.45 10.77
C PHE A 154 -8.26 6.17 9.33
N GLN A 155 -8.37 7.20 8.49
CA GLN A 155 -8.02 7.16 7.08
C GLN A 155 -7.25 8.41 6.67
N GLU A 156 -6.29 8.25 5.76
CA GLU A 156 -5.59 9.36 5.14
C GLU A 156 -5.38 9.07 3.66
N GLU A 157 -5.78 9.99 2.80
CA GLU A 157 -5.64 9.87 1.35
C GLU A 157 -4.28 10.41 0.90
N TYR A 158 -3.77 9.84 -0.17
CA TYR A 158 -2.55 10.31 -0.82
C TYR A 158 -2.67 10.15 -2.34
N GLY A 159 -1.93 10.96 -3.07
CA GLY A 159 -1.94 10.96 -4.52
C GLY A 159 -0.53 11.06 -5.10
N TYR A 160 -0.40 10.58 -6.33
CA TYR A 160 0.78 10.77 -7.15
C TYR A 160 0.49 11.74 -8.30
N PRO A 161 1.52 12.28 -8.96
CA PRO A 161 1.33 13.08 -10.16
C PRO A 161 0.48 12.36 -11.22
N LYS A 162 -0.30 13.16 -11.96
CA LYS A 162 -1.06 12.70 -13.12
C LYS A 162 -0.13 12.03 -14.14
N TYR A 163 -0.66 11.03 -14.82
CA TYR A 163 0.08 10.23 -15.79
C TYR A 163 -0.70 10.14 -17.10
N ASP A 164 -0.08 10.56 -18.19
CA ASP A 164 -0.65 10.42 -19.53
C ASP A 164 -0.51 8.97 -20.01
N MET A 165 -1.64 8.35 -20.31
CA MET A 165 -1.72 6.95 -20.72
C MET A 165 -2.10 6.86 -22.19
N ASN A 166 -1.22 6.28 -23.01
CA ASN A 166 -1.52 5.96 -24.42
C ASN A 166 -2.01 4.51 -24.52
N CYS A 167 -3.31 4.31 -24.33
CA CYS A 167 -3.94 3.00 -24.36
C CYS A 167 -3.93 2.34 -25.74
N ALA A 168 -3.89 3.11 -26.83
CA ALA A 168 -3.70 2.52 -28.16
C ALA A 168 -2.33 1.83 -28.28
N GLU A 169 -1.28 2.48 -27.78
CA GLU A 169 0.09 1.93 -27.81
C GLU A 169 0.24 0.72 -26.88
N TRP A 170 -0.24 0.81 -25.64
CA TRP A 170 -0.18 -0.32 -24.71
C TRP A 170 -0.94 -1.55 -25.22
N ARG A 171 -2.09 -1.35 -25.88
CA ARG A 171 -2.83 -2.45 -26.53
C ARG A 171 -2.05 -3.08 -27.67
N LYS A 172 -1.37 -2.29 -28.51
CA LYS A 172 -0.47 -2.81 -29.57
C LYS A 172 0.68 -3.62 -28.99
N GLN A 173 1.16 -3.26 -27.80
CA GLN A 173 2.18 -4.02 -27.06
C GLN A 173 1.64 -5.28 -26.37
N GLY A 174 0.35 -5.61 -26.54
CA GLY A 174 -0.25 -6.82 -26.02
C GLY A 174 -0.64 -6.75 -24.54
N ILE A 175 -0.76 -5.56 -23.93
CA ILE A 175 -1.10 -5.47 -22.50
C ILE A 175 -2.44 -6.17 -22.16
N CYS A 176 -3.39 -6.21 -23.09
CA CYS A 176 -4.73 -6.79 -22.89
C CYS A 176 -4.88 -8.23 -23.42
N GLY A 177 -3.81 -8.81 -23.99
CA GLY A 177 -3.79 -10.15 -24.56
C GLY A 177 -3.54 -11.24 -23.53
#